data_AF-A0A2W6BQV7-F1
#
_entry.id   AF-A0A2W6BQV7-F1
#
_cell.length_a   1.000
_cell.length_b   1.000
_cell.length_c   1.000
_cell.angle_alpha   90.00
_cell.angle_beta   90.00
_cell.angle_gamma   90.00
#
_symmetry.space_group_name_H-M   'P 1'
#
loop_
_entity.id
_entity.type
_entity.pdbx_description
1 polymer ?
#
loop_
_entity_poly.entity_id
_entity_poly.type
_entity_poly.pdbx_seq_one_letter_code
_entity_poly.pdbx_strand_id
1 'polypeptide(L)'
;MSTVSEVIHNHHQELARTLHGYVSDLDGSTAMGDPQSLVAFLQGDLLPHAAGEEAYLYPAVDPLVKEYGRPTATMMVDHEYIKRYIAQIAAAVQALATAAPDARAAQQSALQRLCLQLEAILLVHLDKEERVYLPLFEAHLSPEVQQQILDGMHEG
;
A
#
# COMPACT_ATOMS: atom_id res chain seq x y z
N MET A 1 1.85 25.65 18.04
CA MET A 1 2.86 25.46 16.98
C MET A 1 2.75 24.01 16.54
N SER A 2 2.67 23.75 15.24
CA SER A 2 2.58 22.37 14.76
C SER A 2 3.91 21.65 14.96
N THR A 3 3.88 20.38 15.36
CA THR A 3 5.10 19.57 15.44
C THR A 3 5.58 19.19 14.04
N VAL A 4 6.87 18.86 13.89
CA VAL A 4 7.40 18.42 12.59
C VAL A 4 6.66 17.20 12.06
N SER A 5 6.30 16.25 12.93
CA SER A 5 5.52 15.07 12.56
C SER A 5 4.12 15.39 12.06
N GLU A 6 3.45 16.40 12.63
CA GLU A 6 2.15 16.87 12.13
C GLU A 6 2.27 17.51 10.73
N VAL A 7 3.36 18.25 10.46
CA VAL A 7 3.61 18.82 9.14
C VAL A 7 3.81 17.71 8.10
N ILE A 8 4.61 16.69 8.41
CA ILE A 8 4.81 15.52 7.52
C ILE A 8 3.48 14.80 7.29
N HIS A 9 2.70 14.57 8.35
CA HIS A 9 1.40 13.91 8.25
C HIS A 9 0.43 14.66 7.33
N ASN A 10 0.31 15.98 7.49
CA ASN A 10 -0.55 16.81 6.63
C ASN A 10 -0.09 16.77 5.18
N HIS A 11 1.22 16.77 4.92
CA HIS A 11 1.77 16.63 3.59
C HIS A 11 1.45 15.26 2.96
N HIS A 12 1.57 14.16 3.72
CA HIS A 12 1.16 12.83 3.24
C HIS A 12 -0.33 12.77 2.90
N GLN A 13 -1.20 13.39 3.72
CA GLN A 13 -2.63 13.47 3.41
C GLN A 13 -2.90 14.28 2.14
N GLU A 14 -2.11 15.33 1.88
CA GLU A 14 -2.20 16.12 0.65
C GLU A 14 -1.79 15.31 -0.58
N LEU A 15 -0.64 14.63 -0.56
CA LEU A 15 -0.20 13.76 -1.64
C LEU A 15 -1.26 12.70 -1.98
N ALA A 16 -1.79 12.02 -0.95
CA ALA A 16 -2.81 10.99 -1.13
C ALA A 16 -4.11 11.56 -1.71
N ARG A 17 -4.57 12.73 -1.24
CA ARG A 17 -5.77 13.40 -1.76
C ARG A 17 -5.60 13.83 -3.21
N THR A 18 -4.44 14.38 -3.57
CA THR A 18 -4.13 14.82 -4.94
C THR A 18 -4.10 13.64 -5.90
N LEU A 19 -3.43 12.54 -5.54
CA LEU A 19 -3.44 11.32 -6.35
C LEU A 19 -4.85 10.74 -6.50
N HIS A 20 -5.63 10.72 -5.42
CA HIS A 20 -7.02 10.25 -5.48
C HIS A 20 -7.89 11.10 -6.43
N GLY A 21 -7.71 12.42 -6.40
CA GLY A 21 -8.39 13.34 -7.34
C GLY A 21 -8.13 12.99 -8.80
N TYR A 22 -6.86 12.79 -9.17
CA TYR A 22 -6.51 12.38 -10.54
C TYR A 22 -7.10 11.02 -10.94
N VAL A 23 -7.14 10.05 -10.01
CA VAL A 23 -7.73 8.73 -10.27
C VAL A 23 -9.25 8.83 -10.48
N SER A 24 -9.94 9.67 -9.70
CA SER A 24 -11.37 9.94 -9.89
C SER A 24 -11.66 10.68 -11.20
N ASP A 25 -10.82 11.63 -11.60
CA ASP A 25 -10.97 12.31 -12.89
C ASP A 25 -10.86 11.35 -14.09
N LEU A 26 -10.05 10.29 -13.97
CA LEU A 26 -9.86 9.29 -15.02
C LEU A 26 -11.00 8.27 -15.11
N ASP A 27 -11.74 8.02 -14.02
CA ASP A 27 -12.84 7.06 -14.01
C ASP A 27 -14.19 7.65 -14.48
N GLY A 28 -14.16 8.91 -14.94
CA GLY A 28 -15.32 9.61 -15.52
C GLY A 28 -16.31 10.13 -14.49
N SER A 29 -15.97 10.11 -13.19
CA SER A 29 -16.78 10.72 -12.14
C SER A 29 -16.69 12.25 -12.08
N THR A 30 -15.73 12.84 -12.80
CA THR A 30 -15.51 14.29 -13.02
C THR A 30 -15.04 14.55 -14.45
N ALA A 31 -14.98 15.82 -14.89
CA ALA A 31 -14.39 16.16 -16.19
C ALA A 31 -12.94 15.67 -16.22
N MET A 32 -12.54 14.92 -17.27
CA MET A 32 -11.18 14.38 -17.37
C MET A 32 -10.15 15.49 -17.11
N GLY A 33 -9.44 15.37 -15.99
CA GLY A 33 -8.29 16.19 -15.65
C GLY A 33 -7.22 16.01 -16.72
N ASP A 34 -6.42 17.05 -16.93
CA ASP A 34 -5.31 17.05 -17.88
C ASP A 34 -4.28 15.95 -17.51
N PRO A 35 -4.11 14.88 -18.31
CA PRO A 35 -3.17 13.80 -17.99
C PRO A 35 -1.72 14.29 -17.80
N GLN A 36 -1.36 15.41 -18.42
CA GLN A 36 -0.06 16.03 -18.25
C GLN A 36 0.11 16.59 -16.83
N SER A 37 -0.96 17.07 -16.20
CA SER A 37 -0.96 17.54 -14.81
C SER A 37 -0.75 16.38 -13.82
N LEU A 38 -1.33 15.20 -14.10
CA LEU A 38 -1.03 13.99 -13.32
C LEU A 38 0.46 13.65 -13.41
N VAL A 39 1.03 13.59 -14.62
CA VAL A 39 2.46 13.29 -14.80
C VAL A 39 3.34 14.33 -14.09
N ALA A 40 2.98 15.61 -14.18
CA ALA A 40 3.70 16.69 -13.51
C ALA A 40 3.70 16.50 -11.99
N PHE A 41 2.56 16.15 -11.39
CA PHE A 41 2.46 15.84 -9.96
C PHE A 41 3.31 14.62 -9.57
N LEU A 42 3.22 13.53 -10.33
CA LEU A 42 3.99 12.32 -10.04
C LEU A 42 5.50 12.57 -10.07
N GLN A 43 5.99 13.35 -11.05
CA GLN A 43 7.41 13.65 -11.23
C GLN A 43 7.91 14.81 -10.37
N GLY A 44 7.07 15.81 -10.12
CA GLY A 44 7.43 17.04 -9.44
C GLY A 44 7.21 17.02 -7.93
N ASP A 45 6.27 16.20 -7.45
CA ASP A 45 5.91 16.16 -6.03
C ASP A 45 6.15 14.76 -5.44
N LEU A 46 5.52 13.72 -6.01
CA LEU A 46 5.52 12.39 -5.39
C LEU A 46 6.91 11.73 -5.42
N LEU A 47 7.61 11.74 -6.55
CA LEU A 47 8.96 11.18 -6.65
C LEU A 47 9.98 11.96 -5.78
N PRO A 48 10.03 13.31 -5.82
CA PRO A 48 10.92 14.07 -4.95
C PRO A 48 10.64 13.87 -3.45
N HIS A 49 9.38 13.70 -3.07
CA HIS A 49 9.01 13.35 -1.69
C HIS A 49 9.65 12.04 -1.25
N ALA A 50 9.46 10.95 -2.02
CA ALA A 50 10.05 9.64 -1.72
C ALA A 50 11.59 9.70 -1.69
N ALA A 51 12.22 10.38 -2.65
CA ALA A 51 13.66 10.57 -2.67
C ALA A 51 14.18 11.36 -1.45
N GLY A 52 13.40 12.32 -0.95
CA GLY A 52 13.70 13.04 0.28
C GLY A 52 13.64 12.16 1.52
N GLU A 53 12.64 11.28 1.61
CA GLU A 53 12.55 10.30 2.70
C GLU A 53 13.75 9.34 2.68
N GLU A 54 14.12 8.83 1.51
CA GLU A 54 15.30 7.97 1.32
C GLU A 54 16.61 8.65 1.69
N ALA A 55 16.80 9.91 1.28
CA ALA A 55 18.05 10.62 1.51
C ALA A 55 18.23 11.11 2.96
N TYR A 56 17.13 11.41 3.67
CA TYR A 56 17.19 12.12 4.95
C TYR A 56 16.44 11.43 6.08
N LEU A 57 15.21 10.96 5.85
CA LEU A 57 14.37 10.40 6.91
C LEU A 57 14.83 9.00 7.31
N TYR A 58 14.96 8.08 6.35
CA TYR A 58 15.31 6.69 6.65
C TYR A 58 16.68 6.54 7.34
N PRO A 59 17.75 7.24 6.93
CA PRO A 59 19.02 7.18 7.66
C PRO A 59 18.93 7.64 9.12
N ALA A 60 18.03 8.57 9.43
CA ALA A 60 17.80 9.03 10.80
C ALA A 60 16.94 8.06 11.63
N VAL A 61 16.03 7.32 10.97
CA VAL A 61 15.06 6.43 11.61
C VAL A 61 15.57 4.99 11.75
N ASP A 62 16.40 4.50 10.82
CA ASP A 62 16.90 3.12 10.83
C ASP A 62 17.57 2.71 12.17
N PRO A 63 18.46 3.53 12.78
CA PRO A 63 19.01 3.21 14.09
C PRO A 63 17.95 3.13 15.19
N LEU A 64 16.93 3.99 15.11
CA LEU A 64 15.81 4.02 16.07
C LEU A 64 14.92 2.78 15.91
N VAL A 65 14.66 2.33 14.68
CA VAL A 65 13.92 1.09 14.43
C VAL A 65 14.69 -0.12 14.95
N LYS A 66 16.02 -0.12 14.78
CA LYS A 66 16.87 -1.18 15.33
C LYS A 66 16.86 -1.21 16.86
N GLU A 67 16.88 -0.05 17.52
CA GLU A 67 16.99 0.05 18.98
C GLU A 67 15.64 -0.07 19.69
N TYR A 68 14.59 0.57 19.16
CA TYR A 68 13.29 0.74 19.81
C TYR A 68 12.12 0.14 19.03
N GLY A 69 12.33 -0.18 17.75
CA GLY A 69 11.28 -0.59 16.84
C GLY A 69 11.12 -2.10 16.69
N ARG A 70 10.19 -2.48 15.82
CA ARG A 70 10.01 -3.84 15.33
C ARG A 70 10.23 -3.83 13.81
N PRO A 71 11.33 -4.41 13.28
CA PRO A 71 11.63 -4.36 11.85
C PRO A 71 10.52 -4.94 10.94
N THR A 72 9.70 -5.84 11.48
CA THR A 72 8.55 -6.44 10.77
C THR A 72 7.25 -5.65 10.89
N ALA A 73 7.23 -4.51 11.59
CA ALA A 73 6.02 -3.72 11.77
C ALA A 73 5.46 -3.17 10.45
N THR A 74 6.31 -2.84 9.48
CA THR A 74 5.88 -2.39 8.15
C THR A 74 5.10 -3.46 7.40
N MET A 75 5.48 -4.74 7.55
CA MET A 75 4.74 -5.87 6.96
C MET A 75 3.38 -6.08 7.62
N MET A 76 3.27 -5.80 8.92
CA MET A 76 1.99 -5.89 9.62
C MET A 76 1.03 -4.79 9.16
N VAL A 77 1.55 -3.60 8.85
CA VAL A 77 0.75 -2.54 8.21
C VAL A 77 0.26 -3.00 6.84
N ASP A 78 1.11 -3.59 6.00
CA ASP A 78 0.68 -4.16 4.70
C ASP A 78 -0.45 -5.19 4.91
N HIS A 79 -0.31 -6.10 5.88
CA HIS A 79 -1.35 -7.09 6.22
C HIS A 79 -2.67 -6.44 6.68
N GLU A 80 -2.64 -5.33 7.40
CA GLU A 80 -3.85 -4.57 7.76
C GLU A 80 -4.60 -4.05 6.52
N TYR A 81 -3.88 -3.51 5.53
CA TYR A 81 -4.48 -3.07 4.27
C TYR A 81 -4.98 -4.24 3.42
N ILE A 82 -4.23 -5.34 3.32
CA ILE A 82 -4.66 -6.55 2.62
C ILE A 82 -5.99 -7.07 3.22
N LYS A 83 -6.07 -7.21 4.54
CA LYS A 83 -7.31 -7.62 5.24
C LYS A 83 -8.46 -6.64 4.97
N ARG A 84 -8.20 -5.34 4.98
CA ARG A 84 -9.21 -4.32 4.69
C ARG A 84 -9.74 -4.45 3.26
N TYR A 85 -8.86 -4.58 2.27
CA TYR A 85 -9.29 -4.74 0.88
C TYR A 85 -10.07 -6.04 0.67
N ILE A 86 -9.65 -7.16 1.27
CA ILE A 86 -10.41 -8.42 1.23
C ILE A 86 -11.84 -8.22 1.75
N ALA A 87 -11.99 -7.56 2.89
CA ALA A 87 -13.31 -7.28 3.46
C ALA A 87 -14.16 -6.35 2.55
N GLN A 88 -13.55 -5.31 1.98
CA GLN A 88 -14.22 -4.39 1.06
C GLN A 88 -14.64 -5.07 -0.24
N ILE A 89 -13.79 -5.94 -0.80
CA ILE A 89 -14.09 -6.75 -1.99
C ILE A 89 -15.26 -7.67 -1.72
N ALA A 90 -15.26 -8.37 -0.57
CA ALA A 90 -16.37 -9.25 -0.19
C ALA A 90 -17.69 -8.47 -0.09
N ALA A 91 -17.68 -7.28 0.53
CA ALA A 91 -18.85 -6.41 0.59
C ALA A 91 -19.29 -5.91 -0.80
N ALA A 92 -18.35 -5.53 -1.66
CA ALA A 92 -18.63 -5.06 -3.02
C ALA A 92 -19.25 -6.17 -3.89
N VAL A 93 -18.80 -7.42 -3.76
CA VAL A 93 -19.42 -8.58 -4.43
C VAL A 93 -20.87 -8.77 -3.98
N GLN A 94 -21.14 -8.67 -2.67
CA GLN A 94 -22.52 -8.76 -2.15
C GLN A 94 -23.40 -7.62 -2.66
N ALA A 95 -22.88 -6.39 -2.70
CA ALA A 95 -23.59 -5.24 -3.24
C ALA A 95 -23.88 -5.40 -4.74
N LEU A 96 -22.93 -5.93 -5.52
CA LEU A 96 -23.11 -6.17 -6.95
C LEU A 96 -24.18 -7.25 -7.23
N ALA A 97 -24.33 -8.23 -6.34
CA ALA A 97 -25.34 -9.28 -6.47
C ALA A 97 -26.78 -8.74 -6.35
N THR A 98 -26.98 -7.67 -5.57
CA THR A 98 -28.29 -7.05 -5.34
C THR A 98 -28.47 -5.70 -6.06
N ALA A 99 -27.45 -5.25 -6.81
CA ALA A 99 -27.47 -3.97 -7.49
C ALA A 99 -28.57 -3.89 -8.56
N ALA A 100 -29.26 -2.74 -8.58
CA ALA A 100 -30.16 -2.38 -9.67
C ALA A 100 -29.39 -2.29 -11.01
N PRO A 101 -30.05 -2.53 -12.17
CA PRO A 101 -29.38 -2.57 -13.47
C PRO A 101 -28.58 -1.30 -13.81
N ASP A 102 -29.07 -0.13 -13.39
CA ASP A 102 -28.45 1.18 -13.59
C ASP A 102 -27.23 1.42 -12.69
N ALA A 103 -27.19 0.84 -11.50
CA ALA A 103 -26.06 0.92 -10.58
C ALA A 103 -24.96 -0.13 -10.84
N ARG A 104 -25.27 -1.18 -11.61
CA ARG A 104 -24.41 -2.36 -11.77
C ARG A 104 -23.03 -2.04 -12.35
N ALA A 105 -22.96 -1.15 -13.35
CA ALA A 105 -21.69 -0.76 -13.99
C ALA A 105 -20.76 -0.02 -13.00
N ALA A 106 -21.31 0.92 -12.22
CA ALA A 106 -20.55 1.66 -11.22
C ALA A 106 -20.04 0.73 -10.09
N GLN A 107 -20.87 -0.21 -9.64
CA GLN A 107 -20.48 -1.21 -8.64
C GLN A 107 -19.39 -2.16 -9.16
N GLN A 108 -19.48 -2.58 -10.43
CA GLN A 108 -18.44 -3.40 -11.07
C GLN A 108 -17.10 -2.63 -11.18
N SER A 109 -17.15 -1.36 -11.57
CA SER A 109 -15.97 -0.49 -11.61
C SER A 109 -15.33 -0.31 -10.23
N ALA A 110 -16.15 -0.12 -9.18
CA ALA A 110 -15.67 -0.03 -7.80
C ALA A 110 -15.00 -1.33 -7.33
N LEU A 111 -15.61 -2.49 -7.62
CA LEU A 111 -15.01 -3.79 -7.34
C LEU A 111 -13.66 -3.96 -8.07
N GLN A 112 -13.60 -3.61 -9.35
CA GLN A 112 -12.36 -3.69 -10.13
C GLN A 112 -11.25 -2.82 -9.53
N ARG A 113 -11.56 -1.58 -9.11
CA ARG A 113 -10.60 -0.70 -8.43
C ARG A 113 -10.05 -1.33 -7.15
N LEU A 114 -10.91 -1.90 -6.31
CA LEU A 114 -10.49 -2.58 -5.07
C LEU A 114 -9.55 -3.76 -5.36
N CYS A 115 -9.85 -4.56 -6.39
CA CYS A 115 -8.99 -5.66 -6.79
C CYS A 115 -7.61 -5.19 -7.27
N LEU A 116 -7.54 -4.13 -8.08
CA LEU A 116 -6.27 -3.56 -8.54
C LEU A 116 -5.44 -2.98 -7.38
N GLN A 117 -6.10 -2.35 -6.41
CA GLN A 117 -5.43 -1.84 -5.20
C GLN A 117 -4.87 -2.97 -4.34
N LEU A 118 -5.63 -4.07 -4.16
CA LEU A 118 -5.17 -5.26 -3.46
C LEU A 118 -4.00 -5.93 -4.20
N GLU A 119 -4.09 -6.07 -5.51
CA GLU A 119 -3.02 -6.65 -6.32
C GLU A 119 -1.71 -5.85 -6.17
N ALA A 120 -1.79 -4.52 -6.29
CA ALA A 120 -0.62 -3.66 -6.16
C ALA A 120 0.07 -3.78 -4.79
N ILE A 121 -0.69 -3.78 -3.68
CA ILE A 121 -0.09 -3.93 -2.35
C ILE A 121 0.44 -5.35 -2.11
N LEU A 122 -0.25 -6.37 -2.61
CA LEU A 122 0.17 -7.76 -2.47
C LEU A 122 1.49 -8.02 -3.20
N LEU A 123 1.64 -7.51 -4.43
CA LEU A 123 2.89 -7.66 -5.19
C LEU A 123 4.08 -7.02 -4.45
N VAL A 124 3.92 -5.80 -3.95
CA VAL A 124 4.98 -5.13 -3.18
C VAL A 124 5.27 -5.85 -1.86
N HIS A 125 4.24 -6.38 -1.20
CA HIS A 125 4.39 -7.16 0.03
C HIS A 125 5.24 -8.42 -0.19
N LEU A 126 4.91 -9.21 -1.22
CA LEU A 126 5.66 -10.40 -1.58
C LEU A 126 7.10 -10.05 -1.98
N ASP A 127 7.30 -8.99 -2.76
CA ASP A 127 8.62 -8.49 -3.14
C ASP A 127 9.50 -8.17 -1.91
N LYS A 128 8.91 -7.58 -0.86
CA LYS A 128 9.64 -7.31 0.40
C LYS A 128 10.08 -8.61 1.08
N GLU A 129 9.21 -9.61 1.14
CA GLU A 129 9.55 -10.91 1.72
C GLU A 129 10.66 -11.58 0.90
N GLU A 130 10.48 -11.69 -0.41
CA GLU A 130 11.43 -12.37 -1.30
C GLU A 130 12.80 -11.70 -1.36
N ARG A 131 12.84 -10.37 -1.35
CA ARG A 131 14.09 -9.62 -1.59
C ARG A 131 14.79 -9.19 -0.31
N VAL A 132 14.08 -9.12 0.82
CA VAL A 132 14.63 -8.64 2.10
C VAL A 132 14.66 -9.74 3.14
N TYR A 133 13.56 -10.50 3.31
CA TYR A 133 13.45 -11.43 4.43
C TYR A 133 13.96 -12.83 4.10
N LEU A 134 13.56 -13.40 2.96
CA LEU A 134 14.01 -14.73 2.55
C LEU A 134 15.53 -14.85 2.44
N PRO A 135 16.30 -13.86 1.94
CA PRO A 135 17.75 -13.94 1.92
C PRO A 135 18.36 -14.02 3.33
N LEU A 136 17.79 -13.30 4.31
CA LEU A 136 18.23 -13.37 5.70
C LEU A 136 17.84 -14.70 6.35
N PHE A 137 16.64 -15.19 6.05
CA PHE A 137 16.12 -16.47 6.51
C PHE A 137 17.02 -17.62 6.04
N GLU A 138 17.36 -17.64 4.75
CA GLU A 138 18.25 -18.64 4.14
C GLU A 138 19.67 -18.56 4.71
N ALA A 139 20.22 -17.34 4.84
CA ALA A 139 21.61 -17.15 5.24
C ALA A 139 21.86 -17.40 6.74
N HIS A 140 20.84 -17.29 7.59
CA HIS A 140 21.05 -17.24 9.05
C HIS A 140 20.28 -18.30 9.85
N LEU A 141 19.34 -19.05 9.27
CA LEU A 141 18.64 -20.14 9.94
C LEU A 141 19.08 -21.50 9.38
N SER A 142 19.13 -22.53 10.24
CA SER A 142 19.45 -23.89 9.79
C SER A 142 18.30 -24.49 8.99
N PRO A 143 18.56 -25.43 8.05
CA PRO A 143 17.50 -26.08 7.27
C PRO A 143 16.38 -26.69 8.10
N GLU A 144 16.70 -27.24 9.27
CA GLU A 144 15.72 -27.83 10.19
C GLU A 144 14.76 -26.76 10.75
N VAL A 145 15.30 -25.59 11.14
CA VAL A 145 14.49 -24.47 11.63
C VAL A 145 13.66 -23.89 10.49
N GLN A 146 14.24 -23.78 9.30
CA GLN A 146 13.51 -23.31 8.12
C GLN A 146 12.31 -24.21 7.80
N GLN A 147 12.49 -25.53 7.84
CA GLN A 147 11.40 -26.49 7.63
C GLN A 147 10.33 -26.38 8.72
N GLN A 148 10.71 -26.27 9.99
CA GLN A 148 9.75 -26.09 11.10
C GLN A 148 8.87 -24.85 10.91
N ILE A 149 9.46 -23.75 10.44
CA ILE A 149 8.72 -22.50 10.17
C ILE A 149 7.75 -22.69 9.00
N LEU A 150 8.21 -23.31 7.91
CA LEU A 150 7.36 -23.61 6.74
C LEU A 150 6.16 -24.48 7.12
N ASP A 151 6.39 -25.54 7.90
CA ASP A 151 5.33 -26.43 8.36
C ASP A 151 4.29 -25.65 9.20
N GLY A 152 4.75 -24.77 10.10
CA GLY A 152 3.88 -23.95 10.94
C GLY A 152 3.07 -22.88 10.19
N MET A 153 3.50 -22.44 9.02
CA MET A 153 2.77 -21.44 8.22
C MET A 153 1.47 -21.99 7.59
N HIS A 154 1.38 -23.30 7.35
CA HIS A 154 0.23 -23.94 6.70
C HIS A 154 -0.80 -24.52 7.69
N GLU A 155 -0.51 -24.48 8.99
CA GLU A 155 -1.38 -25.00 10.06
C GLU A 155 -2.33 -23.93 10.65
N GLY A 156 -2.24 -22.68 10.18
CA GLY A 156 -2.97 -21.51 10.70
C GLY A 156 -4.22 -21.11 9.92
#